data_AF-A0A7C6W5W9-F1
#
_entry.id   AF-A0A7C6W5W9-F1
#
_cell.length_a   1.000
_cell.length_b   1.000
_cell.length_c   1.000
_cell.angle_alpha   90.00
_cell.angle_beta   90.00
_cell.angle_gamma   90.00
#
_symmetry.space_group_name_H-M   'P 1'
#
loop_
_entity.id
_entity.type
_entity.pdbx_description
1 polymer ?
#
loop_
_entity_poly.entity_id
_entity_poly.type
_entity_poly.pdbx_seq_one_letter_code
_entity_poly.pdbx_strand_id
1 'polypeptide(L)'
;EAKDYSDHKILTEIGTTAGLDKKEIKKLLSGDDYAYEVKQDIQEANNLEFDTVPTFLFNRKHALVGSQPVGAFLKTLQKAFFKWQRQDLKQNGEVDVTKGKSCSTDGTCDI
;
A
#
# COMPACT_ATOMS: atom_id res chain seq x y z
N GLU A 1 18.95 4.77 1.59
CA GLU A 1 19.98 4.95 2.65
C GLU A 1 19.72 3.91 3.74
N ALA A 2 20.75 3.45 4.44
CA ALA A 2 20.58 2.55 5.58
C ALA A 2 20.43 3.39 6.87
N LYS A 3 19.22 3.88 7.12
CA LYS A 3 18.86 4.62 8.34
C LYS A 3 17.97 3.75 9.23
N ASP A 4 18.04 3.99 10.54
CA ASP A 4 17.12 3.38 11.50
C ASP A 4 15.79 4.14 11.50
N TYR A 5 14.79 3.61 10.80
CA TYR A 5 13.46 4.21 10.74
C TYR A 5 12.62 3.99 12.00
N SER A 6 13.16 3.34 13.04
CA SER A 6 12.58 3.35 14.38
C SER A 6 13.05 4.54 15.23
N ASP A 7 14.09 5.28 14.82
CA ASP A 7 14.56 6.48 15.54
C ASP A 7 13.62 7.68 15.30
N HIS A 8 12.96 8.13 16.37
CA HIS A 8 12.07 9.30 16.33
C HIS A 8 12.77 10.58 15.85
N LYS A 9 14.09 10.73 16.04
CA LYS A 9 14.84 11.89 15.53
C LYS A 9 14.87 11.89 14.01
N ILE A 10 15.15 10.73 13.41
CA ILE A 10 15.18 10.54 11.95
C ILE A 10 13.78 10.78 11.37
N LEU A 11 12.74 10.19 11.97
CA LEU A 11 11.37 10.39 11.54
C LEU A 11 10.93 11.86 11.66
N THR A 12 11.32 12.54 12.74
CA THR A 12 11.04 13.98 12.94
C THR A 12 11.73 14.84 11.87
N GLU A 13 12.98 14.53 11.52
CA GLU A 13 13.71 15.23 10.47
C GLU A 13 13.03 15.06 9.11
N ILE A 14 12.72 13.81 8.72
CA ILE A 14 12.04 13.48 7.46
C ILE A 14 10.68 14.21 7.38
N GLY A 15 9.87 14.14 8.44
CA GLY A 15 8.57 14.79 8.47
C GLY A 15 8.68 16.32 8.36
N THR A 16 9.67 16.92 9.03
CA THR A 16 9.90 18.38 8.94
C THR A 16 10.33 18.78 7.52
N THR A 17 11.19 18.00 6.87
CA THR A 17 11.58 18.22 5.46
C THR A 17 10.41 18.08 4.50
N ALA A 18 9.44 17.22 4.82
CA ALA A 18 8.18 17.09 4.08
C ALA A 18 7.17 18.23 4.34
N GLY A 19 7.48 19.16 5.26
CA GLY A 19 6.66 20.34 5.56
C GLY A 19 5.71 20.20 6.75
N LEU A 20 5.84 19.14 7.55
CA LEU A 20 5.01 18.93 8.75
C LEU A 20 5.58 19.68 9.98
N ASP A 21 4.72 20.04 10.93
CA ASP A 21 5.15 20.71 12.15
C ASP A 21 5.91 19.77 13.09
N LYS A 22 7.09 20.22 13.54
CA LYS A 22 7.99 19.44 14.40
C LYS A 22 7.39 19.08 15.76
N LYS A 23 6.57 19.95 16.36
CA LYS A 23 5.94 19.68 17.66
C LYS A 23 4.82 18.66 17.51
N GLU A 24 4.04 18.75 16.44
CA GLU A 24 2.99 17.78 16.11
C GLU A 24 3.58 16.38 15.86
N ILE A 25 4.66 16.27 15.05
CA ILE A 25 5.33 14.98 14.84
C ILE A 25 5.82 14.38 16.15
N LYS A 26 6.49 15.18 17.00
CA LYS A 26 6.99 14.69 18.28
C LYS A 26 5.88 14.20 19.20
N LYS A 27 4.74 14.90 19.21
CA LYS A 27 3.56 14.51 19.98
C LYS A 27 3.02 13.17 19.47
N LEU A 28 2.81 13.06 18.16
CA LEU A 28 2.34 11.84 17.49
C LEU A 28 3.24 10.65 17.82
N LEU A 29 4.55 10.79 17.60
CA LEU A 29 5.53 9.72 17.85
C LEU A 29 5.65 9.35 19.34
N SER A 30 5.30 10.25 20.26
CA SER A 30 5.33 9.96 21.70
C SER A 30 4.08 9.26 22.22
N GLY A 31 3.06 9.07 21.39
CA GLY A 31 1.81 8.41 21.73
C GLY A 31 1.46 7.31 20.74
N ASP A 32 0.18 6.91 20.76
CA ASP A 32 -0.38 5.87 19.91
C ASP A 32 -1.27 6.45 18.78
N ASP A 33 -1.10 7.74 18.47
CA ASP A 33 -1.80 8.40 17.37
C ASP A 33 -1.57 7.60 16.07
N TYR A 34 -2.64 7.32 15.33
CA TYR A 34 -2.65 6.48 14.11
C TYR A 34 -2.34 4.98 14.30
N ALA A 35 -2.02 4.51 15.51
CA ALA A 35 -1.69 3.09 15.73
C ALA A 35 -2.90 2.17 15.49
N TYR A 36 -4.12 2.65 15.71
CA TYR A 36 -5.34 1.91 15.41
C TYR A 36 -5.55 1.81 13.90
N GLU A 37 -5.40 2.91 13.19
CA GLU A 37 -5.57 3.04 11.74
C GLU A 37 -4.56 2.15 10.99
N VAL A 38 -3.28 2.16 11.39
CA VAL A 38 -2.26 1.25 10.83
C VAL A 38 -2.64 -0.22 11.03
N LYS A 39 -3.21 -0.59 12.19
CA LYS A 39 -3.68 -1.96 12.44
C LYS A 39 -4.90 -2.29 11.57
N GLN A 40 -5.79 -1.33 11.31
CA GLN A 40 -6.92 -1.52 10.41
C GLN A 40 -6.47 -1.73 8.96
N ASP A 41 -5.47 -0.99 8.48
CA ASP A 41 -4.92 -1.19 7.13
C ASP A 41 -4.31 -2.59 6.97
N ILE A 42 -3.57 -3.09 7.98
CA ILE A 42 -3.04 -4.46 7.98
C ILE A 42 -4.17 -5.50 7.98
N GLN A 43 -5.22 -5.28 8.77
CA GLN A 43 -6.39 -6.16 8.79
C GLN A 43 -7.15 -6.16 7.46
N GLU A 44 -7.31 -5.00 6.81
CA GLU A 44 -7.93 -4.91 5.49
C GLU A 44 -7.14 -5.70 4.44
N ALA A 45 -5.81 -5.56 4.42
CA ALA A 45 -4.96 -6.34 3.53
C ALA A 45 -5.14 -7.85 3.73
N ASN A 46 -5.13 -8.31 4.98
CA ASN A 46 -5.37 -9.72 5.31
C ASN A 46 -6.77 -10.21 4.90
N ASN A 47 -7.81 -9.41 5.11
CA ASN A 47 -9.18 -9.75 4.72
C ASN A 47 -9.35 -9.85 3.19
N LEU A 48 -8.49 -9.18 2.44
CA LEU A 48 -8.39 -9.26 0.99
C LEU A 48 -7.38 -10.30 0.51
N GLU A 49 -6.84 -11.10 1.43
CA GLU A 49 -5.84 -12.14 1.17
C GLU A 49 -4.54 -11.60 0.54
N PHE A 50 -4.20 -10.34 0.83
CA PHE A 50 -2.92 -9.74 0.46
C PHE A 50 -1.92 -9.85 1.60
N ASP A 51 -0.88 -10.65 1.37
CA ASP A 51 0.20 -10.96 2.31
C ASP A 51 1.58 -10.49 1.80
N THR A 52 1.57 -9.71 0.73
CA THR A 52 2.75 -9.46 -0.10
C THR A 52 2.80 -7.98 -0.52
N VAL A 53 4.00 -7.39 -0.51
CA VAL A 53 4.23 -5.99 -0.92
C VAL A 53 5.28 -5.87 -2.04
N PRO A 54 5.19 -4.83 -2.90
CA PRO A 54 4.09 -3.85 -2.98
C PRO A 54 2.84 -4.46 -3.63
N THR A 55 1.65 -4.11 -3.13
CA THR A 55 0.36 -4.51 -3.72
C THR A 55 -0.49 -3.28 -4.00
N PHE A 56 -1.06 -3.21 -5.20
CA PHE A 56 -1.88 -2.09 -5.67
C PHE A 56 -3.27 -2.60 -6.04
N LEU A 57 -4.30 -2.13 -5.35
CA LEU A 57 -5.68 -2.52 -5.61
C LEU A 57 -6.47 -1.37 -6.26
N PHE A 58 -6.93 -1.60 -7.49
CA PHE A 58 -7.70 -0.64 -8.27
C PHE A 58 -9.19 -0.96 -8.19
N ASN A 59 -9.97 -0.01 -7.68
CA ASN A 59 -11.44 -0.09 -7.55
C ASN A 59 -11.92 -1.39 -6.88
N ARG A 60 -11.13 -1.94 -5.94
CA ARG A 60 -11.38 -3.23 -5.26
C ARG A 60 -11.68 -4.42 -6.21
N LYS A 61 -11.18 -4.36 -7.45
CA LYS A 61 -11.49 -5.33 -8.51
C LYS A 61 -10.28 -5.81 -9.29
N HIS A 62 -9.23 -5.00 -9.37
CA HIS A 62 -8.00 -5.36 -10.07
C HIS A 62 -6.83 -5.17 -9.13
N ALA A 63 -5.97 -6.18 -8.98
CA ALA A 63 -4.77 -6.07 -8.15
C ALA A 63 -3.50 -6.26 -8.99
N LEU A 64 -2.50 -5.43 -8.74
CA LEU A 64 -1.12 -5.66 -9.16
C LEU A 64 -0.31 -6.01 -7.91
N VAL A 65 0.23 -7.22 -7.86
CA VAL A 65 1.09 -7.70 -6.78
C VAL A 65 2.52 -7.72 -7.28
N GLY A 66 3.41 -7.15 -6.49
CA GLY A 66 4.83 -7.04 -6.76
C GLY A 66 5.24 -5.82 -7.61
N SER A 67 6.54 -5.68 -7.78
CA SER A 67 7.21 -4.71 -8.63
C SER A 67 6.96 -5.03 -10.10
N GLN A 68 5.91 -4.42 -10.64
CA GLN A 68 5.53 -4.53 -12.05
C GLN A 68 6.19 -3.44 -12.91
N PRO A 69 6.39 -3.67 -14.23
CA PRO A 69 6.82 -2.62 -15.14
C PRO A 69 5.71 -1.56 -15.31
N VAL A 70 6.11 -0.33 -15.62
CA VAL A 70 5.20 0.81 -15.82
C VAL A 70 4.08 0.50 -16.82
N GLY A 71 4.36 -0.28 -17.86
CA GLY A 71 3.35 -0.69 -18.85
C GLY A 71 2.21 -1.54 -18.25
N ALA A 72 2.50 -2.37 -17.25
CA ALA A 72 1.47 -3.16 -16.57
C ALA A 72 0.57 -2.27 -15.70
N PHE A 73 1.14 -1.28 -15.00
CA PHE A 73 0.37 -0.26 -14.29
C PHE A 73 -0.57 0.51 -15.22
N LEU A 74 -0.06 1.03 -16.35
CA LEU A 74 -0.87 1.77 -17.31
C LEU A 74 -2.03 0.92 -17.86
N LYS A 75 -1.75 -0.34 -18.24
CA LYS A 75 -2.77 -1.27 -18.73
C LYS A 75 -3.85 -1.54 -17.69
N THR A 76 -3.46 -1.78 -16.43
CA THR A 76 -4.41 -2.04 -15.34
C THR A 76 -5.26 -0.81 -15.00
N LEU A 77 -4.65 0.38 -14.97
CA LEU A 77 -5.38 1.64 -14.79
C LEU A 77 -6.42 1.87 -15.89
N GLN A 78 -6.03 1.70 -17.16
CA GLN A 78 -6.97 1.82 -18.29
C GLN A 78 -8.10 0.79 -18.18
N LYS A 79 -7.77 -0.48 -17.89
CA LYS A 79 -8.77 -1.55 -17.71
C LYS A 79 -9.75 -1.23 -16.58
N ALA A 80 -9.24 -0.84 -15.42
CA ALA A 80 -10.04 -0.48 -14.26
C ALA A 80 -10.96 0.71 -14.56
N PHE A 81 -10.44 1.74 -15.22
CA PHE A 81 -11.21 2.92 -15.64
C PHE A 81 -12.34 2.55 -16.62
N PHE A 82 -12.03 1.81 -17.70
CA PHE A 82 -13.06 1.43 -18.69
C PHE A 82 -14.12 0.47 -18.14
N LYS A 83 -13.77 -0.39 -17.18
CA LYS A 83 -14.74 -1.26 -16.49
C LYS A 83 -15.62 -0.47 -15.52
N TRP A 84 -15.04 0.48 -14.79
CA TRP A 84 -15.78 1.39 -13.92
C TRP A 84 -16.75 2.28 -14.73
N GLN A 85 -16.26 2.91 -15.81
CA GLN A 85 -17.03 3.83 -16.64
C GLN A 85 -18.25 3.16 -17.30
N ARG A 86 -18.12 1.89 -17.69
CA ARG A 86 -19.21 1.12 -18.31
C ARG A 86 -20.27 0.65 -17.32
N GLN A 87 -20.16 1.00 -16.03
CA GLN A 87 -20.98 0.46 -14.94
C GLN A 87 -21.22 -1.04 -15.10
N ASP A 88 -20.14 -1.83 -15.00
CA ASP A 88 -20.27 -3.27 -14.83
C ASP A 88 -20.83 -3.55 -13.42
N LEU A 89 -22.16 -3.41 -13.29
CA LEU A 89 -23.00 -3.75 -12.14
C LEU A 89 -23.18 -5.26 -11.97
N LYS A 90 -22.43 -6.07 -12.71
CA LYS A 90 -22.57 -7.54 -12.73
C LYS A 90 -21.22 -8.24 -12.81
N GLN A 91 -20.37 -8.09 -11.79
CA GLN A 91 -19.35 -9.10 -11.52
C GLN A 91 -19.33 -9.39 -10.02
N ASN A 92 -19.72 -10.62 -9.67
CA ASN A 92 -19.57 -11.18 -8.34
C ASN A 92 -18.07 -11.27 -8.01
N GLY A 93 -17.67 -10.59 -6.93
CA GLY A 93 -16.75 -11.05 -5.90
C GLY A 93 -15.27 -11.32 -6.21
N GLU A 94 -14.86 -11.50 -7.46
CA GLU A 94 -13.50 -11.99 -7.74
C GLU A 94 -12.57 -10.87 -8.20
N VAL A 95 -11.48 -10.67 -7.46
CA VAL A 95 -10.42 -9.69 -7.79
C VAL A 95 -9.51 -10.30 -8.84
N ASP A 96 -9.30 -9.56 -9.94
CA ASP A 96 -8.41 -9.95 -11.03
C ASP A 96 -6.96 -9.57 -10.68
N VAL A 97 -6.13 -10.57 -10.34
CA VAL A 97 -4.77 -10.39 -9.80
C VAL A 97 -3.70 -10.61 -10.87
N THR A 98 -2.80 -9.66 -11.05
CA THR A 98 -1.56 -9.81 -11.85
C THR A 98 -0.34 -9.81 -10.91
N LYS A 99 0.50 -10.86 -10.99
CA LYS A 99 1.64 -11.09 -10.09
C LYS A 99 3.00 -10.79 -10.73
N GLY A 100 3.98 -10.41 -9.91
CA GLY A 100 5.37 -10.10 -10.28
C GLY A 100 6.30 -10.18 -9.07
N LYS A 101 7.52 -9.62 -9.17
CA LYS A 101 8.55 -9.72 -8.11
C LYS A 101 8.07 -9.11 -6.81
N SER A 102 8.08 -9.86 -5.72
CA SER A 102 7.36 -9.46 -4.52
C SER A 102 7.98 -10.03 -3.26
N CYS A 103 7.68 -9.44 -2.09
CA CYS A 103 8.13 -9.96 -0.80
C CYS A 103 6.91 -10.23 0.10
N SER A 104 6.85 -11.43 0.65
CA SER A 104 5.79 -11.90 1.54
C SER A 104 6.10 -11.61 3.01
N THR A 105 5.06 -11.67 3.85
CA THR A 105 5.12 -11.45 5.31
C THR A 105 6.02 -12.45 6.07
N ASP A 106 6.36 -13.58 5.47
CA ASP A 106 7.32 -14.57 5.99
C ASP A 106 8.79 -14.18 5.76
N GLY A 107 9.05 -13.08 5.05
CA GLY A 107 10.39 -12.62 4.70
C GLY A 107 10.97 -13.26 3.44
N THR A 108 10.19 -14.06 2.70
CA THR A 108 10.58 -14.60 1.40
C THR A 108 10.38 -13.55 0.31
N CYS A 109 11.38 -13.35 -0.56
CA CYS A 109 11.29 -12.44 -1.69
C CYS A 109 11.54 -13.18 -3.00
N ASP A 110 10.66 -12.98 -3.98
CA ASP A 110 10.83 -13.41 -5.36
C ASP A 110 11.70 -12.38 -6.09
N ILE A 111 13.00 -12.66 -6.16
CA ILE A 111 14.04 -11.79 -6.74
C ILE A 111 14.23 -12.07 -8.22
#